data_AF-A0A7D5K760-F1
#
_entry.id   AF-A0A7D5K760-F1
#
_cell.length_a   1.000
_cell.length_b   1.000
_cell.length_c   1.000
_cell.angle_alpha   90.00
_cell.angle_beta   90.00
_cell.angle_gamma   90.00
#
_symmetry.space_group_name_H-M   'P 1'
#
loop_
_entity.id
_entity.type
_entity.pdbx_description
1 polymer ?
#
loop_
_entity_poly.entity_id
_entity_poly.type
_entity_poly.pdbx_seq_one_letter_code
_entity_poly.pdbx_strand_id
1 'polypeptide(L)'
;MWLSICASHFVFRRRHLQQGKALSELHYRAPWYPLVPVLGFVLCLVACVGLAFDPAQRIALWCGLPFVALCYGAYFLTQPRNAKQEPEHVAE
;
A
#
# COMPACT_ATOMS: atom_id res chain seq x y z
N MET A 1 0.42 -6.09 5.60
CA MET A 1 0.15 -5.28 6.81
C MET A 1 1.22 -4.21 7.02
N TRP A 2 2.47 -4.58 7.30
CA TRP A 2 3.59 -3.64 7.51
C TRP A 2 3.86 -2.64 6.38
N LEU A 3 3.80 -3.10 5.13
CA LEU A 3 3.98 -2.24 3.95
C LEU A 3 2.89 -1.15 3.86
N SER A 4 1.64 -1.48 4.24
CA SER A 4 0.53 -0.52 4.31
C SER A 4 0.72 0.50 5.42
N ILE A 5 1.27 0.09 6.58
CA ILE A 5 1.59 1.01 7.68
C ILE A 5 2.68 2.00 7.25
N CYS A 6 3.78 1.52 6.68
CA CYS A 6 4.85 2.39 6.18
C CYS A 6 4.36 3.34 5.08
N ALA A 7 3.55 2.83 4.16
CA ALA A 7 2.95 3.64 3.09
C ALA A 7 2.00 4.71 3.64
N SER A 8 1.13 4.36 4.57
CA SER A 8 0.19 5.30 5.20
C SER A 8 0.93 6.39 5.96
N HIS A 9 2.03 6.03 6.64
CA HIS A 9 2.87 6.97 7.37
C HIS A 9 3.65 7.92 6.45
N PHE A 10 4.05 7.46 5.26
CA PHE A 10 4.66 8.30 4.22
C PHE A 10 3.63 9.25 3.57
N VAL A 11 2.46 8.74 3.21
CA VAL A 11 1.38 9.50 2.57
C VAL A 11 0.79 10.54 3.51
N PHE A 12 0.59 10.21 4.79
CA PHE A 12 0.09 11.14 5.80
C PHE A 12 0.94 12.40 5.87
N ARG A 13 2.27 12.26 5.91
CA ARG A 13 3.17 13.41 5.98
C ARG A 13 3.22 14.20 4.67
N ARG A 14 3.13 13.51 3.53
CA ARG A 14 3.01 14.17 2.22
C ARG A 14 1.72 14.99 2.12
N ARG A 15 0.59 14.45 2.58
CA ARG A 15 -0.69 15.18 2.67
C ARG A 15 -0.62 16.33 3.68
N HIS A 16 0.04 16.13 4.82
CA HIS A 16 0.22 17.16 5.85
C HIS A 16 1.02 18.37 5.33
N LEU A 17 2.08 18.12 4.55
CA LEU A 17 2.86 19.16 3.86
C LEU A 17 2.06 19.83 2.74
N GLN A 18 1.28 19.07 1.96
CA GLN A 18 0.42 19.60 0.90
C GLN A 18 -0.74 20.46 1.44
N GLN A 19 -1.19 20.21 2.67
CA GLN A 19 -2.21 21.01 3.36
C GLN A 19 -1.67 22.33 3.93
N GLY A 20 -0.40 22.67 3.68
CA GLY A 20 0.21 23.92 4.15
C GLY A 20 0.45 23.98 5.67
N LYS A 21 0.25 22.86 6.38
CA LYS A 21 0.47 22.77 7.83
C LYS A 21 1.97 22.71 8.12
N ALA A 22 2.43 23.61 8.97
CA ALA A 22 3.83 23.65 9.37
C ALA A 22 4.24 22.37 10.11
N LEU A 23 5.44 21.87 9.81
CA LEU A 23 6.05 20.71 10.50
C LEU A 23 6.23 20.92 12.02
N SER A 24 5.96 22.13 12.52
CA SER A 24 6.02 22.54 13.93
C SER A 24 4.76 22.20 14.73
N GLU A 25 3.60 21.98 14.10
CA GLU A 25 2.38 21.53 14.81
C GLU A 25 2.37 20.02 15.11
N LEU A 26 3.32 19.27 14.53
CA LEU A 26 3.38 17.83 14.74
C LEU A 26 4.06 17.54 16.08
N HIS A 27 3.26 17.16 17.08
CA HIS A 27 3.69 16.78 18.44
C HIS A 27 4.78 15.68 18.44
N TYR A 28 4.85 14.88 17.37
CA TYR A 28 5.83 13.81 17.21
C TYR A 28 6.79 14.08 16.04
N ARG A 29 8.00 14.54 16.37
CA ARG A 29 9.11 14.68 15.43
C ARG A 29 9.91 13.39 15.41
N ALA A 30 9.66 12.52 14.44
CA ALA A 30 10.47 11.32 14.26
C ALA A 30 11.93 11.75 13.96
N PRO A 31 12.91 11.46 14.83
CA PRO A 31 14.27 12.01 14.75
C PRO A 31 15.13 11.45 13.59
N TRP A 32 14.56 10.58 12.75
CA TRP A 32 15.22 9.97 11.58
C TRP A 32 14.33 9.93 10.34
N TYR A 33 13.34 10.83 10.27
CA TYR A 33 12.52 10.97 9.08
C TYR A 33 13.31 11.72 7.99
N PRO A 34 13.34 11.28 6.71
CA PRO A 34 12.53 10.24 6.05
C PRO A 34 13.16 8.84 5.95
N LEU A 35 14.31 8.61 6.57
CA LEU A 35 15.08 7.37 6.40
C LEU A 35 14.32 6.12 6.93
N VAL A 36 13.71 6.22 8.11
CA VAL A 36 13.02 5.10 8.77
C VAL A 36 11.83 4.55 7.95
N PRO A 37 10.87 5.36 7.48
CA PRO A 37 9.77 4.83 6.67
C PRO A 37 10.23 4.30 5.31
N VAL A 38 11.27 4.88 4.72
CA VAL A 38 11.84 4.38 3.44
C VAL A 38 12.51 3.03 3.65
N LEU A 39 13.35 2.88 4.69
CA LEU A 39 13.96 1.59 5.02
C LEU A 39 12.90 0.54 5.35
N GLY A 40 11.87 0.88 6.13
CA GLY A 40 10.76 -0.03 6.42
C GLY A 40 10.02 -0.48 5.16
N PHE A 41 9.78 0.45 4.22
CA PHE A 41 9.17 0.13 2.93
C PHE A 41 10.04 -0.81 2.08
N VAL A 42 11.34 -0.51 1.97
CA VAL A 42 12.30 -1.34 1.22
C VAL A 42 12.42 -2.73 1.83
N LEU A 43 12.53 -2.83 3.15
CA LEU A 43 12.63 -4.11 3.85
C LEU A 43 11.36 -4.94 3.67
N CYS A 44 10.18 -4.31 3.71
CA CYS A 44 8.92 -4.98 3.42
C CYS A 44 8.83 -5.47 1.97
N LEU A 45 9.31 -4.68 1.00
CA LEU A 45 9.38 -5.11 -0.40
C LEU A 45 10.31 -6.30 -0.58
N VAL A 46 11.49 -6.28 0.04
CA VAL A 46 12.43 -7.40 0.02
C VAL A 46 11.81 -8.65 0.64
N ALA A 47 11.08 -8.52 1.74
CA ALA A 47 10.35 -9.63 2.34
C ALA A 47 9.27 -10.20 1.41
N CYS A 48 8.48 -9.34 0.75
CA CYS A 48 7.49 -9.77 -0.25
C CYS A 48 8.13 -10.50 -1.43
N VAL A 49 9.28 -10.01 -1.90
CA VAL A 49 10.05 -10.66 -2.97
C VAL A 49 10.59 -12.01 -2.49
N GLY A 50 11.11 -12.10 -1.26
CA GLY A 50 11.54 -13.36 -0.65
C GLY A 50 10.41 -14.39 -0.56
N LEU A 51 9.20 -13.95 -0.20
CA LEU A 51 7.99 -14.78 -0.22
C LEU A 51 7.65 -15.33 -1.61
N ALA A 52 7.92 -14.57 -2.67
CA ALA A 52 7.70 -15.02 -4.04
C ALA A 52 8.69 -16.13 -4.46
N PHE A 53 9.89 -16.16 -3.87
CA PHE A 53 10.87 -17.23 -4.10
C PHE A 53 10.62 -18.47 -3.25
N ASP A 54 9.84 -18.34 -2.17
CA ASP A 54 9.52 -19.47 -1.29
C ASP A 54 8.56 -20.47 -1.98
N PRO A 55 8.93 -21.76 -2.07
CA PRO A 55 8.12 -22.77 -2.76
C PRO A 55 6.72 -22.99 -2.21
N ALA A 56 6.53 -22.81 -0.90
CA ALA A 56 5.26 -23.04 -0.25
C ALA A 56 4.31 -21.86 -0.47
N GLN A 57 4.84 -20.64 -0.52
CA GLN A 57 4.05 -19.41 -0.62
C GLN A 57 3.82 -18.93 -2.07
N ARG A 58 4.72 -19.28 -3.00
CA ARG A 58 4.57 -18.94 -4.43
C ARG A 58 3.30 -19.51 -5.07
N ILE A 59 2.79 -20.63 -4.57
CA ILE A 59 1.59 -21.30 -5.10
C ILE A 59 0.34 -20.46 -4.83
N ALA A 60 0.24 -19.88 -3.64
CA ALA A 60 -0.82 -18.94 -3.30
C ALA A 60 -0.74 -17.68 -4.17
N LEU A 61 0.47 -17.21 -4.50
CA LEU A 61 0.67 -16.11 -5.45
C LEU A 61 0.22 -16.48 -6.87
N TRP A 62 0.66 -17.63 -7.38
CA TRP A 62 0.35 -18.09 -8.75
C TRP A 62 -1.13 -18.40 -8.95
N CYS A 63 -1.85 -18.83 -7.91
CA CYS A 63 -3.31 -19.03 -7.99
C CYS A 63 -4.09 -17.74 -7.69
N GLY A 64 -3.67 -16.97 -6.70
CA GLY A 64 -4.35 -15.75 -6.27
C GLY A 64 -4.24 -14.61 -7.27
N LEU A 65 -3.06 -14.42 -7.88
CA LEU A 65 -2.82 -13.34 -8.84
C LEU A 65 -3.71 -13.42 -10.10
N PRO A 66 -3.85 -14.58 -10.79
CA PRO A 66 -4.76 -14.69 -11.92
C PRO A 66 -6.22 -14.63 -11.48
N PHE A 67 -6.58 -15.14 -10.30
CA PHE A 67 -7.94 -15.01 -9.77
C PHE A 67 -8.32 -13.54 -9.53
N VAL A 68 -7.44 -12.76 -8.90
CA VAL A 68 -7.62 -11.32 -8.69
C VAL A 68 -7.67 -10.57 -10.01
N ALA A 69 -6.78 -10.89 -10.95
CA ALA A 69 -6.78 -10.30 -12.29
C ALA A 69 -8.05 -10.63 -13.07
N LEU A 70 -8.57 -11.85 -12.95
CA LEU A 70 -9.82 -12.27 -13.56
C LEU A 70 -11.02 -11.57 -12.90
N CYS A 71 -11.03 -11.44 -11.58
CA CYS A 71 -12.07 -10.68 -10.87
C CYS A 71 -12.06 -9.20 -11.25
N TYR A 72 -10.87 -8.59 -11.36
CA TYR A 72 -10.73 -7.20 -11.80
C TYR A 72 -11.07 -7.04 -13.28
N GLY A 73 -10.72 -8.01 -14.12
CA GLY A 73 -11.09 -8.08 -15.52
C GLY A 73 -12.60 -8.23 -15.69
N ALA A 74 -13.24 -9.09 -14.92
CA ALA A 74 -14.68 -9.24 -14.88
C ALA A 74 -15.35 -7.95 -14.39
N TYR A 75 -14.83 -7.33 -13.33
CA TYR A 75 -15.31 -6.02 -12.88
C TYR A 75 -15.19 -4.97 -13.99
N PHE A 76 -14.06 -4.90 -14.69
CA PHE A 76 -13.84 -3.94 -15.77
C PHE A 76 -14.73 -4.19 -16.99
N LEU A 77 -15.00 -5.46 -17.31
CA LEU A 77 -15.88 -5.85 -18.42
C LEU A 77 -17.37 -5.72 -18.07
N THR A 78 -17.75 -5.98 -16.82
CA THR A 78 -19.11 -5.85 -16.29
C THR A 78 -19.44 -4.42 -15.89
N GLN A 79 -18.44 -3.53 -15.78
CA GLN A 79 -18.65 -2.09 -15.68
C GLN A 79 -18.54 -1.38 -17.04
N PRO A 80 -19.62 -1.29 -17.83
CA PRO A 80 -19.71 -0.25 -18.83
C PRO A 80 -19.80 1.11 -18.10
N ARG A 81 -18.64 1.76 -17.92
CA ARG A 81 -18.51 3.23 -17.80
C ARG A 81 -19.31 3.97 -16.70
N ASN A 82 -19.87 3.30 -15.68
CA ASN A 82 -20.86 3.92 -14.77
C ASN A 82 -20.49 4.10 -13.28
N ALA A 83 -19.23 4.04 -12.84
CA ALA A 83 -18.80 4.54 -11.50
C ALA A 83 -17.28 4.34 -11.38
N LYS A 84 -16.38 5.32 -11.50
CA LYS A 84 -16.24 6.49 -10.63
C LYS A 84 -16.69 6.25 -9.18
N GLN A 85 -16.15 5.23 -8.50
CA GLN A 85 -16.19 5.05 -7.03
C GLN A 85 -15.39 3.78 -6.71
N GLU A 86 -14.48 3.66 -5.76
CA GLU A 86 -13.79 4.55 -4.81
C GLU A 86 -12.79 3.62 -4.12
N PRO A 87 -11.50 3.94 -3.94
CA PRO A 87 -10.62 3.13 -3.11
C PRO A 87 -10.93 3.43 -1.63
N GLU A 88 -12.11 3.02 -1.15
CA GLU A 88 -12.58 3.28 0.22
C GLU A 88 -13.51 2.17 0.73
N HIS A 89 -13.02 0.94 0.89
CA HIS A 89 -13.66 -0.04 1.78
C HIS A 89 -12.74 -1.22 2.14
N VAL A 90 -11.74 -0.95 3.00
CA VAL A 90 -11.23 -1.94 3.97
C VAL A 90 -11.00 -1.20 5.29
N ALA A 91 -12.09 -0.77 5.89
CA ALA A 91 -12.18 -0.35 7.29
C ALA A 91 -13.65 -0.39 7.73
N GLU A 92 -14.16 -1.61 7.92
CA GLU A 92 -15.03 -1.89 9.08
C GLU A 92 -14.36 -3.00 9.89
#